data_AF-A0A2P5BQT7-F1
#
_entry.id   AF-A0A2P5BQT7-F1
#
_cell.length_a   1.000
_cell.length_b   1.000
_cell.length_c   1.000
_cell.angle_alpha   90.00
_cell.angle_beta   90.00
_cell.angle_gamma   90.00
#
_symmetry.space_group_name_H-M   'P 1'
#
loop_
_entity.id
_entity.type
_entity.pdbx_description
1 polymer ?
#
loop_
_entity_poly.entity_id
_entity_poly.type
_entity_poly.pdbx_seq_one_letter_code
_entity_poly.pdbx_strand_id
1 'polypeptide(L)'
;MVINASFEDLLLVYPSSSSLNYDQNYYVCNPLTRLCLELPAIPCRRKIPIGFGLVCECAQNTITRGFESCCCIVSFPRHIVVINASIFCSETGNWSESFVTPSSHLMHDQEFSPLCQMCSVDTKVGTVACNGSLHWLILNYVYSTVCVIVALNPFDEMNRPWRIIAPPADLYNPRLEVWYYRDQMLYLGVCQKRLQAYLIPKHGS
;
A
#
# COMPACT_ATOMS: atom_id res chain seq x y z
N MET A 1 19.53 -1.30 6.82
CA MET A 1 18.45 -0.71 6.00
C MET A 1 17.27 -1.66 6.02
N VAL A 2 16.06 -1.13 5.99
CA VAL A 2 14.84 -1.93 5.86
C VAL A 2 14.27 -1.71 4.47
N ILE A 3 13.91 -2.79 3.79
CA ILE A 3 13.24 -2.75 2.49
C ILE A 3 11.74 -2.66 2.74
N ASN A 4 11.13 -1.60 2.23
CA ASN A 4 9.71 -1.32 2.40
C ASN A 4 8.85 -1.74 1.21
N ALA A 5 9.38 -1.60 0.00
CA ALA A 5 8.71 -2.00 -1.23
C ALA A 5 9.74 -2.30 -2.33
N SER A 6 9.30 -3.00 -3.37
CA SER A 6 10.11 -3.30 -4.54
C SER A 6 9.28 -3.22 -5.82
N PHE A 7 9.92 -2.81 -6.90
CA PHE A 7 9.36 -2.86 -8.26
C PHE A 7 10.49 -3.25 -9.22
N GLU A 8 10.36 -4.42 -9.85
CA GLU A 8 11.43 -5.00 -10.67
C GLU A 8 12.78 -4.98 -9.92
N ASP A 9 13.78 -4.30 -10.47
CA ASP A 9 15.13 -4.18 -9.90
C ASP A 9 15.29 -2.99 -8.94
N LEU A 10 14.22 -2.26 -8.63
CA LEU A 10 14.23 -1.11 -7.74
C LEU A 10 13.70 -1.47 -6.36
N LEU A 11 14.34 -0.93 -5.32
CA LEU A 11 13.99 -1.10 -3.93
C LEU A 11 13.72 0.27 -3.30
N LEU A 12 12.58 0.39 -2.61
CA LEU A 12 12.33 1.48 -1.69
C LEU A 12 12.83 1.07 -0.30
N VAL A 13 13.80 1.81 0.22
CA VAL A 13 14.45 1.51 1.51
C VAL A 13 14.50 2.72 2.41
N TYR A 14 14.64 2.48 3.71
CA TYR A 14 14.94 3.52 4.68
C TYR A 14 16.01 3.06 5.69
N PRO A 15 16.73 4.01 6.33
CA PRO A 15 17.69 3.69 7.39
C PRO A 15 16.98 3.05 8.58
N SER A 16 17.52 1.93 9.08
CA SER A 16 17.00 1.28 10.28
C SER A 16 17.43 2.07 11.52
N SER A 17 16.85 3.23 11.79
CA SER A 17 17.06 3.93 13.06
C SER A 17 16.12 3.36 14.13
N SER A 18 16.66 3.12 15.32
CA SER A 18 15.91 2.65 16.49
C SER A 18 14.90 3.68 17.04
N SER A 19 14.96 4.93 16.60
CA SER A 19 13.93 5.95 16.86
C SER A 19 12.94 6.04 15.69
N LEU A 20 11.65 6.01 16.02
CA LEU A 20 10.53 6.40 15.17
C LEU A 20 10.56 7.92 14.92
N ASN A 21 11.69 8.43 14.42
CA ASN A 21 11.81 9.82 14.05
C ASN A 21 11.01 10.05 12.77
N TYR A 22 10.13 11.03 12.83
CA TYR A 22 9.27 11.50 11.75
C TYR A 22 10.04 12.10 10.54
N ASP A 23 11.36 12.26 10.69
CA ASP A 23 12.29 12.82 9.71
C ASP A 23 13.13 11.71 9.03
N GLN A 24 12.50 10.58 8.68
CA GLN A 24 13.19 9.52 7.93
C GLN A 24 13.32 9.90 6.46
N ASN A 25 14.56 9.87 5.97
CA ASN A 25 14.85 9.97 4.54
C ASN A 25 14.63 8.61 3.89
N TYR A 26 13.95 8.62 2.75
CA TYR A 26 13.69 7.43 1.94
C TYR A 26 14.64 7.40 0.76
N TYR A 27 15.00 6.19 0.34
CA TYR A 27 15.91 6.00 -0.79
C TYR A 27 15.27 5.03 -1.78
N VAL A 28 15.40 5.34 -3.06
CA VAL A 28 15.15 4.39 -4.14
C VAL A 28 16.50 3.90 -4.62
N CYS A 29 16.74 2.60 -4.45
CA CYS A 29 18.00 1.95 -4.78
C CYS A 29 17.80 0.95 -5.91
N ASN A 30 18.76 0.89 -6.83
CA ASN A 30 18.91 -0.19 -7.79
C ASN A 30 20.14 -1.02 -7.39
N PRO A 31 19.97 -2.23 -6.83
CA PRO A 31 21.09 -3.07 -6.40
C PRO A 31 22.00 -3.51 -7.56
N LEU A 32 21.47 -3.62 -8.79
CA LEU A 32 22.23 -4.04 -9.97
C LEU A 32 23.20 -2.94 -10.41
N THR A 33 22.76 -1.69 -10.42
CA THR A 33 23.61 -0.54 -10.78
C THR A 33 24.38 0.03 -9.59
N ARG A 34 24.02 -0.38 -8.36
CA ARG A 34 24.56 0.14 -7.09
C ARG A 34 24.33 1.63 -6.90
N LEU A 35 23.31 2.17 -7.55
CA LEU A 35 22.88 3.56 -7.41
C LEU A 35 21.73 3.64 -6.41
N CYS A 36 21.79 4.64 -5.54
CA CYS A 36 20.71 5.00 -4.63
C CYS A 36 20.42 6.48 -4.77
N LEU A 37 19.15 6.81 -4.95
CA LEU A 37 18.65 8.18 -4.99
C LEU A 37 17.94 8.46 -3.67
N GLU A 38 18.36 9.52 -2.99
CA GLU A 38 17.63 10.04 -1.84
C GLU A 38 16.38 10.79 -2.31
N LEU A 39 15.23 10.44 -1.72
CA LEU A 39 13.98 11.16 -1.96
C LEU A 39 13.93 12.41 -1.09
N PRO A 40 13.32 13.51 -1.60
CA PRO A 40 13.07 14.67 -0.77
C PRO A 40 12.20 14.31 0.42
N ALA A 41 12.27 15.10 1.48
CA ALA A 41 11.53 14.80 2.70
C ALA A 41 10.01 14.83 2.47
N ILE A 42 9.30 13.86 3.06
CA ILE A 42 7.85 13.73 2.92
C ILE A 42 7.14 14.92 3.58
N PRO A 43 6.08 15.48 2.96
CA PRO A 43 5.28 16.56 3.56
C PRO A 43 4.60 16.14 4.88
N CYS A 44 4.02 14.94 4.92
CA CYS A 44 3.27 14.41 6.06
C CYS A 44 4.15 13.72 7.13
N ARG A 45 5.12 14.44 7.70
CA ARG A 45 6.05 13.86 8.69
C ARG A 45 5.38 13.35 9.95
N ARG A 46 4.24 13.91 10.39
CA ARG A 46 3.65 13.64 11.72
C ARG A 46 2.82 12.36 11.83
N LYS A 47 2.69 11.58 10.76
CA LYS A 47 1.91 10.33 10.76
C LYS A 47 2.82 9.15 10.50
N ILE A 48 2.62 8.06 11.24
CA ILE A 48 3.36 6.82 11.00
C ILE A 48 2.83 6.25 9.69
N PRO A 49 3.67 6.08 8.66
CA PRO A 49 3.28 5.37 7.44
C PRO A 49 2.97 3.93 7.80
N ILE A 50 1.93 3.38 7.19
CA ILE A 50 1.50 2.02 7.49
C ILE A 50 1.50 1.12 6.25
N GLY A 51 1.84 1.69 5.09
CA GLY A 51 2.00 1.00 3.83
C GLY A 51 2.99 1.75 2.94
N PHE A 52 3.76 1.00 2.17
CA PHE A 52 4.74 1.53 1.24
C PHE A 52 4.58 0.85 -0.10
N GLY A 53 4.62 1.64 -1.17
CA GLY A 53 4.47 1.13 -2.52
C GLY A 53 5.48 1.77 -3.46
N LEU A 54 5.93 0.98 -4.43
CA LEU A 54 6.74 1.45 -5.53
C LEU A 54 6.10 0.97 -6.83
N VAL A 55 5.79 1.88 -7.73
CA VAL A 55 5.25 1.58 -9.06
C VAL A 55 5.96 2.43 -10.10
N CYS A 56 6.35 1.83 -11.21
CA CYS A 56 6.93 2.57 -12.31
C CYS A 56 6.08 2.33 -13.56
N GLU A 57 5.86 3.40 -14.32
CA GLU A 57 5.31 3.35 -15.65
C GLU A 57 6.47 3.40 -16.67
N CYS A 58 6.45 2.47 -17.62
CA CYS A 58 7.34 2.55 -18.76
C CYS A 58 6.71 3.50 -19.78
N ALA A 59 7.35 4.65 -20.03
CA ALA A 59 6.96 5.51 -21.13
C ALA A 59 7.10 4.71 -22.45
N GLN A 60 5.98 4.33 -23.05
CA GLN A 60 5.98 3.45 -24.24
C GLN A 60 6.51 4.15 -25.51
N ASN A 61 6.77 5.46 -25.50
CA ASN A 61 6.90 6.27 -26.72
C ASN A 61 8.12 7.18 -26.84
N THR A 62 9.16 7.06 -26.01
CA THR A 62 10.39 7.84 -26.19
C THR A 62 11.59 6.94 -26.49
N ILE A 63 12.32 7.29 -27.56
CA ILE A 63 13.54 6.62 -28.06
C ILE A 63 14.61 6.50 -26.95
N THR A 64 14.52 7.35 -25.94
CA THR A 64 15.13 7.18 -24.62
C THR A 64 14.13 6.49 -23.68
N ARG A 65 14.39 5.21 -23.34
CA ARG A 65 13.68 4.48 -22.27
C ARG A 65 13.87 5.18 -20.92
N GLY A 66 13.11 6.23 -20.67
CA GLY A 66 12.94 6.82 -19.35
C GLY A 66 11.84 6.05 -18.61
N PHE A 67 12.13 5.58 -17.40
CA PHE A 67 11.10 5.07 -16.52
C PHE A 67 10.48 6.25 -15.78
N GLU A 68 9.18 6.47 -15.95
CA GLU A 68 8.43 7.34 -15.06
C GLU A 68 8.24 6.58 -13.75
N SER A 69 9.02 6.95 -12.73
CA SER A 69 9.04 6.23 -11.46
C SER A 69 8.21 7.00 -10.43
N CYS A 70 7.10 6.41 -9.99
CA CYS A 70 6.28 6.97 -8.91
C CYS A 70 6.50 6.16 -7.63
N CYS A 71 7.05 6.80 -6.61
CA CYS A 71 7.14 6.21 -5.28
C CYS A 71 5.92 6.67 -4.48
N CYS A 72 5.09 5.76 -3.97
CA CYS A 72 3.94 6.14 -3.16
C CYS A 72 4.11 5.64 -1.73
N ILE A 73 4.02 6.56 -0.79
CA ILE A 73 4.03 6.25 0.64
C ILE A 73 2.62 6.50 1.15
N VAL A 74 1.96 5.42 1.59
CA VAL A 74 0.58 5.50 2.05
C VAL A 74 0.57 5.57 3.57
N SER A 75 0.09 6.69 4.09
CA SER A 75 -0.04 6.91 5.53
C SER A 75 -1.49 7.04 5.91
N PHE A 76 -1.90 6.19 6.84
CA PHE A 76 -3.26 6.21 7.33
C PHE A 76 -3.28 6.86 8.72
N PRO A 77 -4.25 7.75 8.98
CA PRO A 77 -4.58 8.09 10.35
C PRO A 77 -5.07 6.84 11.10
N ARG A 78 -4.84 6.78 12.41
CA ARG A 78 -5.31 5.70 13.29
C ARG A 78 -6.85 5.50 13.27
N HIS A 79 -7.59 6.47 12.74
CA HIS A 79 -9.04 6.40 12.53
C HIS A 79 -9.34 6.62 11.04
N ILE A 80 -9.89 5.59 10.37
CA ILE A 80 -10.13 5.58 8.92
C ILE A 80 -11.38 6.38 8.56
N VAL A 81 -11.30 7.70 8.69
CA VAL A 81 -12.24 8.59 8.00
C VAL A 81 -11.73 8.85 6.58
N VAL A 82 -10.41 8.94 6.42
CA VAL A 82 -9.73 9.29 5.18
C VAL A 82 -8.46 8.45 5.04
N ILE A 83 -8.26 7.85 3.87
CA ILE A 83 -6.98 7.25 3.49
C ILE A 83 -6.18 8.32 2.75
N ASN A 84 -4.93 8.57 3.17
CA ASN A 84 -4.05 9.56 2.54
C ASN A 84 -2.80 8.86 1.97
N ALA A 85 -2.37 9.28 0.79
CA ALA A 85 -1.10 8.90 0.20
C ALA A 85 -0.28 10.15 -0.09
N SER A 86 1.01 10.08 0.25
CA SER A 86 2.01 11.00 -0.27
C SER A 86 2.71 10.31 -1.43
N ILE A 87 2.62 10.89 -2.62
CA ILE A 87 3.11 10.32 -3.87
C ILE A 87 4.28 11.18 -4.35
N PHE A 88 5.45 10.58 -4.47
CA PHE A 88 6.61 11.20 -5.08
C PHE A 88 6.64 10.89 -6.57
N CYS A 89 6.81 11.94 -7.39
CA CYS A 89 6.98 11.85 -8.82
C CYS A 89 8.45 12.08 -9.18
N SER A 90 9.11 11.11 -9.82
CA SER A 90 10.52 11.24 -10.20
C SER A 90 10.77 12.30 -11.26
N GLU A 91 9.78 12.57 -12.12
CA GLU A 91 9.91 13.57 -13.21
C GLU A 91 9.96 14.99 -12.63
N THR A 92 9.03 15.31 -11.73
CA THR A 92 8.93 16.64 -11.13
C THR A 92 9.83 16.80 -9.91
N GLY A 93 10.29 15.69 -9.32
CA GLY A 93 11.02 15.68 -8.06
C GLY A 93 10.17 16.12 -6.85
N ASN A 94 8.84 16.19 -7.00
CA ASN A 94 7.93 16.72 -5.99
C ASN A 94 7.04 15.65 -5.39
N TRP A 95 6.58 15.92 -4.17
CA TRP A 95 5.52 15.16 -3.52
C TRP A 95 4.16 15.79 -3.81
N SER A 96 3.18 14.96 -4.11
CA SER A 96 1.75 15.31 -4.11
C SER A 96 1.03 14.53 -3.01
N GLU A 97 -0.09 15.07 -2.55
CA GLU A 97 -0.98 14.38 -1.62
C GLU A 97 -2.25 13.96 -2.36
N SER A 98 -2.69 12.73 -2.11
CA SER A 98 -3.91 12.18 -2.68
C SER A 98 -4.67 11.44 -1.59
N PHE A 99 -6.00 11.56 -1.58
CA PHE A 99 -6.80 10.95 -0.53
C PHE A 99 -8.11 10.38 -1.05
N VAL A 100 -8.65 9.40 -0.32
CA VAL A 100 -9.97 8.84 -0.57
C VAL A 100 -10.73 8.68 0.74
N THR A 101 -12.01 9.06 0.69
CA THR A 101 -12.99 8.73 1.72
C THR A 101 -13.76 7.49 1.27
N PRO A 102 -13.94 6.48 2.14
CA PRO A 102 -14.91 5.42 1.88
C PRO A 102 -16.29 6.04 1.60
N SER A 103 -16.96 5.58 0.54
CA SER A 103 -18.29 6.13 0.20
C SER A 103 -19.31 5.79 1.30
N SER A 104 -20.25 6.69 1.55
CA SER A 104 -21.34 6.46 2.51
C SER A 104 -22.18 5.21 2.17
N HIS A 105 -22.26 4.84 0.89
CA HIS A 105 -22.93 3.62 0.45
C HIS A 105 -22.26 2.35 0.98
N LEU A 106 -20.91 2.29 1.00
CA LEU A 106 -20.18 1.20 1.64
C LEU A 106 -20.36 1.18 3.17
N MET A 107 -20.71 2.33 3.78
CA MET A 107 -21.02 2.38 5.21
C MET A 107 -22.44 1.91 5.55
N HIS A 108 -23.34 1.80 4.59
CA HIS A 108 -24.74 1.39 4.78
C HIS A 108 -25.12 0.09 4.08
N ASP A 109 -24.24 -0.44 3.22
CA ASP A 109 -24.44 -1.74 2.60
C ASP A 109 -24.35 -2.83 3.67
N GLN A 110 -25.36 -3.69 3.83
CA GLN A 110 -25.42 -4.65 4.94
C GLN A 110 -24.25 -5.66 4.93
N GLU A 111 -23.59 -5.86 3.79
CA GLU A 111 -22.36 -6.65 3.66
C GLU A 111 -21.09 -5.93 4.21
N PHE A 112 -21.11 -4.60 4.31
CA PHE A 112 -19.95 -3.76 4.70
C PHE A 112 -20.17 -2.92 5.99
N SER A 113 -21.43 -2.73 6.41
CA SER A 113 -21.89 -1.68 7.34
C SER A 113 -21.49 -1.85 8.81
N PRO A 114 -21.36 -3.06 9.40
CA PRO A 114 -20.80 -3.20 10.75
C PRO A 114 -19.26 -3.16 10.77
N LEU A 115 -18.61 -3.44 9.63
CA LEU A 115 -17.17 -3.66 9.54
C LEU A 115 -16.36 -2.39 9.31
N CYS A 116 -16.96 -1.31 8.80
CA CYS A 116 -16.25 -0.06 8.53
C CYS A 116 -16.13 0.89 9.74
N GLN A 117 -16.84 0.62 10.85
CA GLN A 117 -16.90 1.54 12.00
C GLN A 117 -15.67 1.47 12.92
N MET A 118 -14.86 0.42 12.84
CA MET A 118 -13.66 0.25 13.69
C MET A 118 -12.54 -0.49 12.93
N CYS A 119 -12.09 0.10 11.82
CA CYS A 119 -10.92 -0.42 11.12
C CYS A 119 -9.65 0.18 11.73
N SER A 120 -8.87 -0.60 12.47
CA SER A 120 -7.45 -0.31 12.68
C SER A 120 -6.68 -1.00 11.55
N VAL A 121 -5.96 -0.23 10.73
CA VAL A 121 -5.11 -0.84 9.71
C VAL A 121 -3.84 -1.33 10.38
N ASP A 122 -3.58 -2.63 10.29
CA ASP A 122 -2.30 -3.18 10.73
C ASP A 122 -1.22 -2.79 9.72
N THR A 123 -0.17 -2.14 10.22
CA THR A 123 1.05 -1.70 9.52
C THR A 123 1.79 -2.78 8.73
N LYS A 124 1.40 -4.05 8.88
CA LYS A 124 2.11 -5.21 8.32
C LYS A 124 1.43 -5.84 7.12
N VAL A 125 0.24 -5.39 6.72
CA VAL A 125 -0.46 -6.00 5.59
C VAL A 125 0.13 -5.44 4.29
N GLY A 126 0.93 -6.28 3.63
CA GLY A 126 1.78 -5.89 2.50
C GLY A 126 1.03 -5.12 1.42
N THR A 127 1.53 -3.93 1.09
CA THR A 127 1.14 -3.20 -0.11
C THR A 127 1.84 -3.83 -1.31
N VAL A 128 1.13 -4.03 -2.40
CA VAL A 128 1.65 -4.73 -3.58
C VAL A 128 1.36 -3.93 -4.85
N ALA A 129 2.38 -3.78 -5.68
CA ALA A 129 2.25 -3.21 -7.01
C ALA A 129 1.75 -4.28 -8.01
N CYS A 130 0.67 -3.99 -8.72
CA CYS A 130 0.13 -4.84 -9.79
C CYS A 130 -0.56 -3.97 -10.84
N ASN A 131 -0.28 -4.20 -12.13
CA ASN A 131 -0.94 -3.51 -13.26
C ASN A 131 -0.93 -1.96 -13.11
N GLY A 132 0.22 -1.38 -12.78
CA GLY A 132 0.37 0.07 -12.62
C GLY A 132 -0.31 0.66 -11.37
N SER A 133 -0.92 -0.17 -10.52
CA SER A 133 -1.62 0.27 -9.32
C SER A 133 -1.07 -0.39 -8.06
N LEU A 134 -1.12 0.32 -6.94
CA LEU A 134 -0.82 -0.19 -5.62
C LEU A 134 -2.08 -0.74 -4.98
N HIS A 135 -1.99 -1.95 -4.43
CA HIS A 135 -3.09 -2.64 -3.78
C HIS A 135 -2.71 -2.96 -2.34
N TRP A 136 -3.64 -2.80 -1.41
CA TRP A 136 -3.45 -3.24 -0.02
C TRP A 136 -4.79 -3.70 0.56
N LEU A 137 -4.73 -4.47 1.64
CA LEU A 137 -5.90 -4.93 2.37
C LEU A 137 -6.16 -4.02 3.56
N ILE A 138 -7.43 -3.75 3.80
CA ILE A 138 -7.91 -3.19 5.06
C ILE A 138 -8.64 -4.30 5.81
N LEU A 139 -8.20 -4.55 7.04
CA LEU A 139 -8.76 -5.56 7.91
C LEU A 139 -9.62 -4.89 9.00
N ASN A 140 -10.69 -5.57 9.40
CA ASN A 140 -11.39 -5.27 10.64
C ASN A 140 -10.76 -6.05 11.78
N TYR A 141 -10.22 -5.35 12.76
CA TYR A 141 -9.57 -6.00 13.91
C TYR A 141 -10.57 -6.61 14.90
N VAL A 142 -11.75 -6.00 15.06
CA VAL A 142 -12.80 -6.45 15.99
C VAL A 142 -13.38 -7.80 15.54
N TYR A 143 -13.61 -7.96 14.24
CA TYR A 143 -14.22 -9.16 13.67
C TYR A 143 -13.23 -10.09 12.96
N SER A 144 -11.94 -9.71 12.90
CA SER A 144 -10.88 -10.49 12.24
C SER A 144 -11.18 -10.82 10.76
N THR A 145 -11.87 -9.93 10.06
CA THR A 145 -12.26 -10.12 8.64
C THR A 145 -11.55 -9.15 7.72
N VAL A 146 -11.39 -9.55 6.45
CA VAL A 146 -10.97 -8.63 5.40
C VAL A 146 -12.15 -7.74 5.03
N CYS A 147 -11.98 -6.42 5.11
CA CYS A 147 -13.03 -5.48 4.75
C CYS A 147 -13.02 -5.16 3.27
N VAL A 148 -11.88 -4.67 2.78
CA VAL A 148 -11.75 -4.09 1.45
C VAL A 148 -10.33 -4.25 0.92
N ILE A 149 -10.21 -4.41 -0.40
CA ILE A 149 -8.99 -4.13 -1.13
C ILE A 149 -9.10 -2.67 -1.59
N VAL A 150 -8.07 -1.86 -1.37
CA VAL A 150 -8.02 -0.53 -1.96
C VAL A 150 -6.88 -0.50 -2.96
N ALA A 151 -7.17 0.04 -4.14
CA ALA A 151 -6.24 0.24 -5.21
C ALA A 151 -6.00 1.74 -5.44
N LEU A 152 -4.75 2.13 -5.61
CA LEU A 152 -4.33 3.47 -6.04
C LEU A 152 -3.52 3.35 -7.33
N ASN A 153 -4.02 3.94 -8.42
CA ASN A 153 -3.24 4.19 -9.62
C ASN A 153 -2.70 5.63 -9.57
N PRO A 154 -1.41 5.85 -9.26
CA PRO A 154 -0.85 7.20 -9.20
C PRO A 154 -0.73 7.88 -10.56
N PHE A 155 -0.90 7.14 -11.67
CA PHE A 155 -0.80 7.66 -13.04
C PHE A 155 -2.18 8.01 -13.64
N ASP A 156 -3.28 7.59 -13.00
CA ASP A 156 -4.65 7.84 -13.50
C ASP A 156 -5.24 9.13 -12.92
N GLU A 157 -4.69 10.28 -13.34
CA GLU A 157 -5.15 11.60 -12.87
C GLU A 157 -6.58 11.94 -13.34
N MET A 158 -7.04 11.33 -14.43
CA MET A 158 -8.31 11.66 -15.09
C MET A 158 -9.50 10.85 -14.55
N ASN A 159 -9.32 9.61 -14.08
CA ASN A 159 -10.42 8.70 -13.73
C ASN A 159 -10.38 8.16 -12.29
N ARG A 160 -10.41 9.04 -11.29
CA ARG A 160 -10.45 8.68 -9.85
C ARG A 160 -9.34 7.65 -9.51
N PRO A 161 -8.14 8.12 -9.12
CA PRO A 161 -6.98 7.24 -8.95
C PRO A 161 -7.19 6.16 -7.88
N TRP A 162 -8.17 6.36 -6.98
CA TRP A 162 -8.54 5.40 -5.95
C TRP A 162 -9.74 4.54 -6.33
N ARG A 163 -9.63 3.24 -6.06
CA ARG A 163 -10.72 2.28 -6.18
C ARG A 163 -10.82 1.46 -4.91
N ILE A 164 -12.04 1.33 -4.38
CA ILE A 164 -12.34 0.42 -3.28
C ILE A 164 -13.00 -0.81 -3.91
N ILE A 165 -12.42 -1.96 -3.65
CA ILE A 165 -12.75 -3.23 -4.28
C ILE A 165 -13.21 -4.19 -3.18
N ALA A 166 -14.37 -4.80 -3.38
CA ALA A 166 -14.83 -5.89 -2.52
C ALA A 166 -13.85 -7.06 -2.60
N PRO A 167 -13.38 -7.64 -1.48
CA PRO A 167 -12.60 -8.86 -1.52
C PRO A 167 -13.37 -9.97 -2.24
N PRO A 168 -12.67 -10.92 -2.89
CA PRO A 168 -13.30 -12.12 -3.43
C PRO A 168 -14.20 -12.79 -2.39
N ALA A 169 -15.33 -13.34 -2.82
CA ALA A 169 -16.30 -14.00 -1.93
C ALA A 169 -15.65 -15.11 -1.06
N ASP A 170 -14.60 -15.74 -1.58
CA ASP A 170 -13.84 -16.77 -0.86
C ASP A 170 -13.07 -16.21 0.34
N LEU A 171 -12.69 -14.93 0.33
CA LEU A 171 -12.10 -14.22 1.47
C LEU A 171 -13.15 -13.72 2.47
N TYR A 172 -14.41 -13.64 2.04
CA TYR A 172 -15.56 -13.24 2.87
C TYR A 172 -16.19 -14.38 3.65
N ASN A 173 -15.69 -15.61 3.50
CA ASN A 173 -16.32 -16.77 4.12
C ASN A 173 -16.31 -16.61 5.66
N PRO A 174 -17.45 -16.41 6.33
CA PRO A 174 -17.51 -16.25 7.79
C PRO A 174 -17.10 -17.53 8.54
N ARG A 175 -16.97 -18.67 7.84
CA ARG A 175 -16.40 -19.92 8.35
C ARG A 175 -14.90 -20.04 8.12
N LEU A 176 -14.34 -19.30 7.15
CA LEU A 176 -12.98 -18.82 7.29
C LEU A 176 -13.08 -17.69 8.32
N GLU A 177 -13.31 -18.07 9.58
CA GLU A 177 -12.73 -17.31 10.66
C GLU A 177 -11.26 -17.23 10.25
N VAL A 178 -10.84 -16.11 9.66
CA VAL A 178 -9.44 -15.79 9.57
C VAL A 178 -9.14 -15.55 11.04
N TRP A 179 -8.85 -16.63 11.77
CA TRP A 179 -8.43 -16.60 13.17
C TRP A 179 -7.11 -15.85 13.16
N TYR A 180 -7.22 -14.54 13.04
CA TYR A 180 -6.19 -13.62 13.46
C TYR A 180 -5.93 -14.06 14.90
N TYR A 181 -4.70 -14.50 15.15
CA TYR A 181 -4.21 -15.18 16.36
C TYR A 181 -4.50 -16.70 16.37
N ARG A 182 -3.60 -17.56 15.85
CA ARG A 182 -2.27 -17.77 16.45
C ARG A 182 -1.11 -17.81 15.46
N ASP A 183 -1.28 -18.41 14.27
CA ASP A 183 -0.09 -18.86 13.52
C ASP A 183 -0.02 -18.40 12.06
N GLN A 184 -0.96 -17.60 11.53
CA GLN A 184 -0.95 -17.16 10.12
C GLN A 184 -1.33 -15.67 9.96
N MET A 185 -0.96 -15.07 8.84
CA MET A 185 -1.24 -13.70 8.41
C MET A 185 -1.68 -13.70 6.95
N LEU A 186 -2.75 -12.96 6.64
CA LEU A 186 -3.18 -12.76 5.26
C LEU A 186 -2.34 -11.67 4.58
N TYR A 187 -1.79 -11.99 3.42
CA TYR A 187 -1.00 -11.08 2.59
C TYR A 187 -1.58 -11.00 1.19
N LEU A 188 -1.44 -9.84 0.56
CA LEU A 188 -1.51 -9.75 -0.89
C LEU A 188 -0.15 -10.07 -1.49
N GLY A 189 -0.18 -10.63 -2.70
CA GLY A 189 0.98 -10.81 -3.55
C GLY A 189 0.57 -10.85 -5.02
N VAL A 190 1.55 -10.89 -5.91
CA VAL A 190 1.33 -11.03 -7.35
C VAL A 190 1.94 -12.35 -7.81
N CYS A 191 1.13 -13.19 -8.44
CA CYS A 191 1.59 -14.41 -9.11
C CYS A 191 1.08 -14.39 -10.55
N GLN A 192 1.99 -14.60 -11.50
CA GLN A 192 1.68 -14.58 -12.94
C GLN A 192 0.92 -13.31 -13.38
N LYS A 193 1.34 -12.14 -12.90
CA LYS A 193 0.71 -10.83 -13.16
C LYS A 193 -0.74 -10.70 -12.66
N ARG A 194 -1.16 -11.58 -11.75
CA ARG A 194 -2.48 -11.52 -11.11
C ARG A 194 -2.31 -11.28 -9.62
N LEU A 195 -3.11 -10.36 -9.09
CA LEU A 195 -3.23 -10.14 -7.65
C LEU A 195 -3.85 -11.38 -7.01
N GLN A 196 -3.23 -11.87 -5.94
CA GLN A 196 -3.68 -13.02 -5.17
C GLN A 196 -3.51 -12.75 -3.68
N ALA A 197 -4.35 -13.40 -2.87
CA ALA A 197 -4.25 -13.36 -1.42
C ALA A 197 -3.69 -14.70 -0.90
N TYR A 198 -2.80 -14.63 0.07
CA TYR A 198 -2.07 -15.77 0.61
C TYR A 198 -2.14 -15.75 2.13
N LEU A 199 -2.30 -16.92 2.75
CA LEU A 199 -2.10 -17.09 4.19
C LEU A 199 -0.66 -17.53 4.43
N ILE A 200 0.12 -16.70 5.12
CA ILE A 200 1.53 -16.95 5.44
C ILE A 200 1.63 -17.26 6.94
N PRO A 201 2.32 -18.34 7.34
CA PRO A 201 2.57 -18.60 8.75
C PRO A 201 3.34 -17.46 9.44
N LYS A 202 2.96 -17.09 10.65
CA LYS A 202 3.79 -16.26 11.54
C LYS A 202 4.97 -17.13 11.97
N HIS A 203 6.11 -17.01 11.31
CA HIS A 203 7.31 -17.71 11.79
C HIS A 203 7.69 -17.20 13.19
N GLY A 204 7.58 -18.08 14.19
CA GLY A 204 7.99 -17.83 15.58
C GLY A 204 7.11 -18.52 16.63
N SER A 205 7.28 -19.83 16.82
CA SER A 205 7.26 -20.45 18.14
C SER A 205 8.46 -21.37 18.25
#